data_AF-Q24MY2-F1
#
_entry.id   AF-Q24MY2-F1
#
_cell.length_a   1.000
_cell.length_b   1.000
_cell.length_c   1.000
_cell.angle_alpha   90.00
_cell.angle_beta   90.00
_cell.angle_gamma   90.00
#
_symmetry.space_group_name_H-M   'P 1'
#
loop_
_entity.id
_entity.type
_entity.pdbx_description
1 polymer ?
#
loop_
_entity_poly.entity_id
_entity_poly.type
_entity_poly.pdbx_seq_one_letter_code
_entity_poly.pdbx_strand_id
1 'polypeptide(L)'
;MGNILEGIINKQINRRNFLKASAIGAAGLALPGCSSSTLTNTGVDATADGNEGQWITAACWHNCGGRCLNKALVVDGVVVRQKTDDTHEDSPDFPQQRGCARGRSHRKMVMGADRLKYPMKRKNWAPGGGNKELRGQDEWVRISWDEALDIMASELTRIKDAYGNRAIFAPVGGSDSLQAVPRLLSAFGGYTARWGSVSWGSWPTVYSKVTGQPHNGASDGNDRFRLRESKLIILWGANPAQSSQGLPAYNYLQAKKAGVKFIVIDPIYSESARVLADEWIPIRPATDTALILGMAYYIIKNNLLDQNFLDNCTIGFDADHLPEGADPKDNFKDYVLGTYDNTPKTPEWASEICGVPAVKIAEFAQEYATTKPAAIISGGAPARINNGEHLPHAMMTLAYMVGNVGIPGAGVSPNMHNSATNAGPALVKAGGNGLPKIVNPIDDSINSGEMYDAILNGKYIKQKGEIRDINIQMIWTWFSHNLNQRAGSSQGIDAYRKVEFVVAQNMFLTADAQYADLVLPVTSEWERLGGLLTGNREILIHYRQIVEPQYEAKSDL
;
A
#
# COMPACT_ATOMS: atom_id res chain seq x y z
N MET A 1 45.11 -22.04 -36.59
CA MET A 1 44.57 -21.30 -35.42
C MET A 1 45.64 -20.52 -34.64
N GLY A 2 46.82 -20.20 -35.20
CA GLY A 2 47.84 -19.38 -34.53
C GLY A 2 47.75 -17.87 -34.82
N ASN A 3 47.42 -17.49 -36.06
CA ASN A 3 47.55 -16.08 -36.50
C ASN A 3 46.30 -15.19 -36.31
N ILE A 4 45.19 -15.74 -35.80
CA ILE A 4 43.96 -14.95 -35.57
C ILE A 4 43.92 -14.40 -34.12
N LEU A 5 44.53 -15.11 -33.17
CA LEU A 5 44.56 -14.71 -31.76
C LEU A 5 45.52 -13.56 -31.49
N GLU A 6 46.65 -13.47 -32.20
CA GLU A 6 47.59 -12.33 -32.06
C GLU A 6 47.01 -11.00 -32.60
N GLY A 7 46.08 -11.05 -33.54
CA GLY A 7 45.42 -9.85 -34.08
C GLY A 7 44.40 -9.22 -33.12
N ILE A 8 43.85 -9.99 -32.18
CA ILE A 8 42.80 -9.56 -31.25
C ILE A 8 43.38 -8.91 -30.00
N ILE A 9 44.61 -9.30 -29.60
CA ILE A 9 45.25 -8.78 -28.39
C ILE A 9 45.78 -7.34 -28.58
N ASN A 10 46.00 -6.88 -29.81
CA ASN A 10 46.72 -5.63 -30.09
C ASN A 10 45.91 -4.45 -30.68
N LYS A 11 44.57 -4.43 -30.59
CA LYS A 11 43.80 -3.23 -30.98
C LYS A 11 42.67 -2.90 -30.01
N GLN A 12 42.72 -1.68 -29.45
CA GLN A 12 41.66 -1.05 -28.67
C GLN A 12 40.30 -1.14 -29.41
N ILE A 13 39.41 -1.99 -28.94
CA ILE A 13 38.05 -2.10 -29.46
C ILE A 13 37.21 -0.99 -28.81
N ASN A 14 36.82 0.01 -29.61
CA ASN A 14 35.79 0.95 -29.16
C ASN A 14 34.38 0.34 -29.35
N ARG A 15 33.44 0.85 -28.55
CA ARG A 15 32.05 0.38 -28.41
C ARG A 15 31.28 0.22 -29.72
N ARG A 16 31.68 0.92 -30.79
CA ARG A 16 31.05 0.86 -32.13
C ARG A 16 31.48 -0.37 -32.93
N ASN A 17 32.69 -0.88 -32.72
CA ASN A 17 33.19 -2.09 -33.39
C ASN A 17 32.72 -3.37 -32.70
N PHE A 18 32.50 -3.34 -31.38
CA PHE A 18 31.90 -4.45 -30.64
C PHE A 18 30.46 -4.76 -31.11
N LEU A 19 29.66 -3.73 -31.35
CA LEU A 19 28.28 -3.88 -31.87
C LEU A 19 28.24 -4.38 -33.31
N LYS A 20 29.25 -4.07 -34.14
CA LYS A 20 29.37 -4.62 -35.49
C LYS A 20 29.82 -6.08 -35.49
N ALA A 21 30.72 -6.47 -34.58
CA ALA A 21 31.18 -7.85 -34.46
C ALA A 21 30.07 -8.78 -33.93
N SER A 22 29.22 -8.30 -33.01
CA SER A 22 28.08 -9.08 -32.50
C SER A 22 26.93 -9.24 -33.50
N ALA A 23 26.82 -8.36 -34.50
CA ALA A 23 25.86 -8.50 -35.60
C ALA A 23 26.29 -9.51 -36.68
N ILE A 24 27.57 -9.87 -36.76
CA ILE A 24 28.11 -10.78 -37.79
C ILE A 24 28.39 -12.19 -37.21
N GLY A 25 28.54 -12.33 -35.89
CA GLY A 25 28.78 -13.61 -35.22
C GLY A 25 27.58 -14.56 -35.07
N ALA A 26 26.38 -14.18 -35.53
CA ALA A 26 25.18 -15.03 -35.47
C ALA A 26 24.96 -15.89 -36.73
N ALA A 27 25.76 -15.70 -37.79
CA ALA A 27 25.64 -16.44 -39.03
C ALA A 27 26.99 -17.08 -39.42
N GLY A 28 27.15 -18.36 -39.07
CA GLY A 28 28.16 -19.21 -39.70
C GLY A 28 29.33 -19.63 -38.82
N LEU A 29 29.10 -20.55 -37.89
CA LEU A 29 30.06 -21.59 -37.48
C LEU A 29 29.26 -22.80 -36.98
N ALA A 30 28.78 -23.63 -37.93
CA ALA A 30 28.24 -24.95 -37.61
C ALA A 30 29.42 -25.93 -37.54
N LEU A 31 29.82 -26.31 -36.32
CA LEU A 31 30.66 -27.50 -36.09
C LEU A 31 29.74 -28.73 -36.08
N PRO A 32 30.04 -29.79 -36.84
CA PRO A 32 29.22 -30.99 -36.84
C PRO A 32 29.59 -31.84 -35.63
N GLY A 33 28.70 -31.94 -34.65
CA GLY A 33 28.87 -32.88 -33.54
C GLY A 33 28.58 -32.26 -32.18
N CYS A 34 27.34 -31.89 -31.94
CA CYS A 34 26.68 -31.96 -30.64
C CYS A 34 25.20 -31.65 -30.90
N SER A 35 24.34 -32.60 -30.57
CA SER A 35 22.88 -32.50 -30.69
C SER A 35 22.36 -31.38 -29.77
N SER A 36 22.33 -30.15 -30.28
CA SER A 36 21.46 -29.12 -29.75
C SER A 36 20.08 -29.40 -30.31
N SER A 37 19.25 -30.03 -29.47
CA SER A 37 17.79 -29.87 -29.52
C SER A 37 17.49 -28.41 -29.84
N THR A 38 17.09 -28.16 -31.08
CA THR A 38 16.60 -26.86 -31.51
C THR A 38 15.47 -26.53 -30.55
N LEU A 39 15.71 -25.62 -29.62
CA LEU A 39 14.65 -24.84 -29.03
C LEU A 39 14.00 -24.16 -30.22
N THR A 40 12.96 -24.80 -30.77
CA THR A 40 11.98 -24.12 -31.58
C THR A 40 11.51 -22.98 -30.71
N ASN A 41 12.02 -21.80 -31.01
CA ASN A 41 11.41 -20.57 -30.62
C ASN A 41 10.03 -20.63 -31.26
N THR A 42 9.06 -21.19 -30.55
CA THR A 42 7.64 -20.93 -30.78
C THR A 42 7.38 -19.50 -30.32
N GLY A 43 8.12 -18.56 -30.93
CA GLY A 43 7.56 -17.28 -31.28
C GLY A 43 6.36 -17.65 -32.13
N VAL A 44 5.21 -17.68 -31.49
CA VAL A 44 3.95 -17.52 -32.18
C VAL A 44 4.07 -16.12 -32.80
N ASP A 45 4.69 -16.04 -33.97
CA ASP A 45 4.34 -15.04 -34.95
C ASP A 45 2.88 -15.35 -35.27
N ALA A 46 2.01 -14.79 -34.43
CA ALA A 46 0.62 -14.61 -34.76
C ALA A 46 0.59 -13.60 -35.90
N THR A 47 0.90 -14.06 -37.11
CA THR A 47 0.22 -13.54 -38.29
C THR A 47 -1.24 -13.87 -38.09
N ALA A 48 -1.95 -12.96 -37.41
CA ALA A 48 -3.37 -13.06 -37.18
C ALA A 48 -4.06 -13.21 -38.53
N ASP A 49 -4.77 -14.31 -38.70
CA ASP A 49 -5.81 -14.44 -39.70
C ASP A 49 -6.80 -13.28 -39.51
N GLY A 50 -6.73 -12.25 -40.37
CA GLY A 50 -7.82 -11.30 -40.71
C GLY A 50 -8.60 -10.56 -39.61
N ASN A 51 -8.36 -10.79 -38.32
CA ASN A 51 -9.17 -10.30 -37.23
C ASN A 51 -8.35 -9.31 -36.39
N GLU A 52 -8.61 -8.01 -36.53
CA GLU A 52 -7.81 -6.93 -35.92
C GLU A 52 -7.87 -6.92 -34.37
N GLY A 53 -8.75 -7.74 -33.78
CA GLY A 53 -9.00 -7.80 -32.34
C GLY A 53 -9.70 -6.55 -31.81
N GLN A 54 -10.07 -6.58 -30.53
CA GLN A 54 -10.73 -5.46 -29.87
C GLN A 54 -9.90 -4.95 -28.68
N TRP A 55 -9.72 -3.64 -28.61
CA TRP A 55 -9.23 -2.98 -27.39
C TRP A 55 -10.36 -2.84 -26.39
N ILE A 56 -10.23 -3.50 -25.24
CA ILE A 56 -11.19 -3.47 -24.15
C ILE A 56 -10.56 -2.79 -22.94
N THR A 57 -11.29 -1.88 -22.28
CA THR A 57 -10.86 -1.26 -21.03
C THR A 57 -10.79 -2.31 -19.92
N ALA A 58 -9.62 -2.42 -19.31
CA ALA A 58 -9.27 -3.48 -18.38
C ALA A 58 -9.04 -2.92 -16.98
N ALA A 59 -9.55 -3.60 -15.96
CA ALA A 59 -9.35 -3.22 -14.57
C ALA A 59 -7.87 -3.26 -14.15
N CYS A 60 -7.46 -2.32 -13.29
CA CYS A 60 -6.19 -2.33 -12.58
C CYS A 60 -6.47 -2.34 -11.06
N TRP A 61 -6.40 -3.52 -10.44
CA TRP A 61 -6.83 -3.70 -9.05
C TRP A 61 -5.69 -3.74 -8.03
N HIS A 62 -4.45 -3.45 -8.45
CA HIS A 62 -3.33 -3.28 -7.51
C HIS A 62 -3.60 -2.18 -6.49
N ASN A 63 -3.44 -2.51 -5.20
CA ASN A 63 -3.64 -1.59 -4.08
C ASN A 63 -2.48 -0.57 -3.94
N CYS A 64 -2.31 0.27 -4.96
CA CYS A 64 -1.21 1.23 -5.09
C CYS A 64 -1.68 2.70 -5.12
N GLY A 65 -2.97 2.97 -4.89
CA GLY A 65 -3.57 4.31 -4.89
C GLY A 65 -3.72 4.99 -6.26
N GLY A 66 -3.08 4.49 -7.32
CA GLY A 66 -3.12 5.14 -8.65
C GLY A 66 -4.33 4.78 -9.54
N ARG A 67 -4.95 3.60 -9.34
CA ARG A 67 -5.97 2.94 -10.22
C ARG A 67 -5.95 3.44 -11.67
N CYS A 68 -4.87 3.10 -12.36
CA CYS A 68 -4.61 3.55 -13.72
C CYS A 68 -5.56 2.89 -14.74
N LEU A 69 -5.73 3.53 -15.90
CA LEU A 69 -6.51 2.98 -17.00
C LEU A 69 -5.62 2.07 -17.86
N ASN A 70 -5.92 0.78 -17.86
CA ASN A 70 -5.32 -0.19 -18.77
C ASN A 70 -6.31 -0.55 -19.87
N LYS A 71 -5.79 -0.93 -21.04
CA LYS A 71 -6.57 -1.53 -22.13
C LYS A 71 -5.88 -2.82 -22.57
N ALA A 72 -6.67 -3.86 -22.83
CA ALA A 72 -6.20 -5.15 -23.34
C ALA A 72 -6.68 -5.34 -24.78
N LEU A 73 -5.79 -5.77 -25.67
CA LEU A 73 -6.15 -6.18 -27.03
C LEU A 73 -6.50 -7.66 -26.99
N VAL A 74 -7.76 -7.97 -27.28
CA VAL A 74 -8.30 -9.32 -27.30
C VAL A 74 -8.49 -9.76 -28.75
N VAL A 75 -7.87 -10.87 -29.13
CA VAL A 75 -8.03 -11.52 -30.44
C VAL A 75 -8.52 -12.94 -30.14
N ASP A 76 -9.70 -13.30 -30.66
CA ASP A 76 -10.32 -14.61 -30.48
C ASP A 76 -10.36 -15.08 -29.00
N GLY A 77 -10.74 -14.17 -28.09
CA GLY A 77 -10.83 -14.43 -26.65
C GLY A 77 -9.49 -14.44 -25.90
N VAL A 78 -8.37 -14.19 -26.58
CA VAL A 78 -7.02 -14.21 -25.98
C VAL A 78 -6.44 -12.80 -25.89
N VAL A 79 -5.91 -12.46 -24.70
CA VAL A 79 -5.19 -11.19 -24.49
C VAL A 79 -3.79 -11.26 -25.10
N VAL A 80 -3.57 -10.58 -26.23
CA VAL A 80 -2.28 -10.59 -26.94
C VAL A 80 -1.42 -9.38 -26.60
N ARG A 81 -2.01 -8.23 -26.29
CA ARG A 81 -1.29 -6.98 -25.96
C ARG A 81 -2.00 -6.18 -24.87
N GLN A 82 -1.25 -5.30 -24.19
CA GLN A 82 -1.79 -4.30 -23.28
C GLN A 82 -1.20 -2.92 -23.57
N LYS A 83 -2.00 -1.89 -23.34
CA LYS A 83 -1.59 -0.49 -23.33
C LYS A 83 -2.22 0.24 -22.15
N THR A 84 -1.84 1.51 -21.98
CA THR A 84 -2.44 2.42 -21.01
C THR A 84 -3.38 3.40 -21.72
N ASP A 85 -3.99 4.28 -20.94
CA ASP A 85 -4.72 5.45 -21.44
C ASP A 85 -4.05 6.16 -22.62
N ASP A 86 -4.80 6.22 -23.71
CA ASP A 86 -4.54 6.93 -24.95
C ASP A 86 -5.82 7.61 -25.47
N THR A 87 -6.76 7.91 -24.55
CA THR A 87 -8.08 8.45 -24.90
C THR A 87 -8.06 9.94 -25.22
N HIS A 88 -7.00 10.64 -24.82
CA HIS A 88 -6.79 12.07 -25.05
C HIS A 88 -5.29 12.37 -25.16
N GLU A 89 -4.96 13.56 -25.66
CA GLU A 89 -3.58 14.06 -25.65
C GLU A 89 -3.08 14.25 -24.22
N ASP A 90 -1.80 13.97 -24.00
CA ASP A 90 -1.22 14.06 -22.68
C ASP A 90 -0.78 15.48 -22.32
N SER A 91 -1.18 15.94 -21.14
CA SER A 91 -0.73 17.21 -20.58
C SER A 91 -0.59 17.14 -19.06
N PRO A 92 0.13 18.07 -18.42
CA PRO A 92 0.14 18.16 -16.95
C PRO A 92 -1.24 18.42 -16.33
N ASP A 93 -2.12 19.15 -17.02
CA ASP A 93 -3.45 19.52 -16.52
C ASP A 93 -4.49 18.42 -16.76
N PHE A 94 -4.38 17.72 -17.90
CA PHE A 94 -5.17 16.54 -18.24
C PHE A 94 -4.23 15.38 -18.59
N PRO A 95 -3.62 14.74 -17.57
CA PRO A 95 -2.66 13.67 -17.80
C PRO A 95 -3.37 12.36 -18.12
N GLN A 96 -2.85 11.64 -19.12
CA GLN A 96 -3.32 10.27 -19.36
C GLN A 96 -3.11 9.41 -18.11
N GLN A 97 -4.07 8.53 -17.82
CA GLN A 97 -4.10 7.67 -16.63
C GLN A 97 -3.13 6.48 -16.74
N ARG A 98 -1.83 6.78 -16.66
CA ARG A 98 -0.70 5.87 -16.95
C ARG A 98 -0.59 4.65 -16.04
N GLY A 99 -0.75 3.46 -16.61
CA GLY A 99 -0.46 2.18 -16.00
C GLY A 99 1.04 1.91 -15.85
N CYS A 100 1.47 1.51 -14.66
CA CYS A 100 2.84 1.08 -14.40
C CYS A 100 3.14 -0.34 -14.94
N ALA A 101 4.36 -0.84 -14.73
CA ALA A 101 4.74 -2.20 -15.13
C ALA A 101 3.88 -3.28 -14.45
N ARG A 102 3.45 -3.07 -13.19
CA ARG A 102 2.58 -4.00 -12.45
C ARG A 102 1.19 -4.09 -13.08
N GLY A 103 0.59 -2.93 -13.41
CA GLY A 103 -0.72 -2.86 -14.09
C GLY A 103 -0.67 -3.55 -15.46
N ARG A 104 0.35 -3.25 -16.27
CA ARG A 104 0.57 -3.88 -17.58
C ARG A 104 0.92 -5.36 -17.51
N SER A 105 1.19 -5.89 -16.32
CA SER A 105 1.49 -7.31 -16.12
C SER A 105 0.27 -8.12 -15.66
N HIS A 106 -0.92 -7.53 -15.54
CA HIS A 106 -2.12 -8.26 -15.11
C HIS A 106 -2.45 -9.49 -15.97
N ARG A 107 -2.16 -9.47 -17.28
CA ARG A 107 -2.24 -10.68 -18.13
C ARG A 107 -1.52 -11.88 -17.51
N LYS A 108 -0.32 -11.66 -16.94
CA LYS A 108 0.47 -12.74 -16.32
C LYS A 108 -0.14 -13.24 -15.02
N MET A 109 -0.88 -12.38 -14.33
CA MET A 109 -1.63 -12.73 -13.11
C MET A 109 -2.87 -13.56 -13.46
N VAL A 110 -3.64 -13.15 -14.48
CA VAL A 110 -4.88 -13.83 -14.87
C VAL A 110 -4.62 -15.17 -15.57
N MET A 111 -3.62 -15.19 -16.46
CA MET A 111 -3.27 -16.36 -17.28
C MET A 111 -2.03 -17.09 -16.78
N GLY A 112 -1.63 -16.87 -15.52
CA GLY A 112 -0.44 -17.47 -14.92
C GLY A 112 -0.58 -18.99 -14.75
N ALA A 113 0.53 -19.71 -14.82
CA ALA A 113 0.55 -21.16 -14.59
C ALA A 113 0.23 -21.54 -13.14
N ASP A 114 0.45 -20.62 -12.21
CA ASP A 114 0.22 -20.69 -10.77
C ASP A 114 -1.23 -20.37 -10.35
N ARG A 115 -2.13 -20.11 -11.31
CA ARG A 115 -3.55 -19.86 -11.09
C ARG A 115 -4.22 -21.02 -10.35
N LEU A 116 -4.94 -20.71 -9.27
CA LEU A 116 -5.85 -21.66 -8.63
C LEU A 116 -7.04 -21.95 -9.55
N LYS A 117 -7.25 -23.23 -9.86
CA LYS A 117 -8.20 -23.67 -10.90
C LYS A 117 -9.49 -24.25 -10.35
N TYR A 118 -9.41 -24.89 -9.19
CA TYR A 118 -10.48 -25.70 -8.61
C TYR A 118 -10.57 -25.46 -7.10
N PRO A 119 -11.74 -25.66 -6.48
CA PRO A 119 -11.83 -25.84 -5.04
C PRO A 119 -10.91 -26.97 -4.59
N MET A 120 -10.14 -26.73 -3.53
CA MET A 120 -9.22 -27.72 -2.98
C MET A 120 -9.39 -27.82 -1.48
N LYS A 121 -9.35 -29.06 -0.99
CA LYS A 121 -9.35 -29.39 0.43
C LYS A 121 -8.02 -30.04 0.79
N ARG A 122 -7.54 -29.74 1.98
CA ARG A 122 -6.37 -30.39 2.54
C ARG A 122 -6.64 -31.89 2.71
N LYS A 123 -5.73 -32.75 2.22
CA LYS A 123 -5.93 -34.20 2.12
C LYS A 123 -6.22 -34.85 3.47
N ASN A 124 -5.51 -34.43 4.51
CA ASN A 124 -5.64 -34.99 5.87
C ASN A 124 -6.48 -34.11 6.80
N TRP A 125 -7.40 -33.31 6.24
CA TRP A 125 -8.38 -32.54 7.01
C TRP A 125 -9.60 -33.39 7.39
N ALA A 126 -10.17 -33.09 8.56
CA ALA A 126 -11.45 -33.60 9.04
C ALA A 126 -12.18 -32.48 9.83
N PRO A 127 -13.51 -32.56 10.00
CA PRO A 127 -14.27 -31.61 10.82
C PRO A 127 -13.63 -31.39 12.20
N GLY A 128 -13.55 -30.14 12.66
CA GLY A 128 -12.79 -29.79 13.87
C GLY A 128 -11.27 -29.65 13.66
N GLY A 129 -10.80 -29.70 12.41
CA GLY A 129 -9.42 -29.34 12.01
C GLY A 129 -8.48 -30.49 11.73
N GLY A 130 -8.84 -31.73 12.08
CA GLY A 130 -7.98 -32.90 11.88
C GLY A 130 -6.56 -32.71 12.43
N ASN A 131 -5.54 -33.18 11.70
CA ASN A 131 -4.15 -32.91 12.07
C ASN A 131 -3.74 -31.51 11.60
N LYS A 132 -3.88 -30.52 12.48
CA LYS A 132 -3.62 -29.10 12.18
C LYS A 132 -2.15 -28.78 11.93
N GLU A 133 -1.22 -29.58 12.46
CA GLU A 133 0.23 -29.42 12.26
C GLU A 133 0.67 -29.63 10.80
N LEU A 134 -0.16 -30.31 10.00
CA LEU A 134 0.11 -30.48 8.57
C LEU A 134 -0.18 -29.22 7.74
N ARG A 135 -0.89 -28.20 8.28
CA ARG A 135 -1.07 -26.92 7.56
C ARG A 135 0.29 -26.33 7.17
N GLY A 136 0.42 -25.91 5.90
CA GLY A 136 1.66 -25.43 5.29
C GLY A 136 2.54 -26.50 4.63
N GLN A 137 2.27 -27.80 4.86
CA GLN A 137 3.08 -28.91 4.33
C GLN A 137 2.26 -30.11 3.83
N ASP A 138 0.93 -30.04 3.92
CA ASP A 138 0.03 -31.12 3.53
C ASP A 138 -0.16 -31.18 2.01
N GLU A 139 -0.70 -32.31 1.56
CA GLU A 139 -1.18 -32.51 0.19
C GLU A 139 -2.60 -31.96 0.02
N TRP A 140 -2.98 -31.70 -1.24
CA TRP A 140 -4.27 -31.15 -1.60
C TRP A 140 -5.08 -32.13 -2.45
N VAL A 141 -6.39 -32.15 -2.23
CA VAL A 141 -7.36 -32.91 -3.02
C VAL A 141 -8.29 -31.92 -3.68
N ARG A 142 -8.44 -32.03 -5.01
CA ARG A 142 -9.48 -31.31 -5.75
C ARG A 142 -10.85 -31.83 -5.33
N ILE A 143 -11.77 -30.92 -5.05
CA ILE A 143 -13.16 -31.23 -4.71
C ILE A 143 -14.12 -30.43 -5.60
N SER A 144 -15.39 -30.80 -5.60
CA SER A 144 -16.43 -30.01 -6.29
C SER A 144 -16.76 -28.74 -5.51
N TRP A 145 -17.40 -27.78 -6.17
CA TRP A 145 -17.97 -26.62 -5.49
C TRP A 145 -19.05 -26.99 -4.47
N ASP A 146 -19.88 -27.99 -4.77
CA ASP A 146 -20.94 -28.42 -3.85
C ASP A 146 -20.34 -28.98 -2.56
N GLU A 147 -19.32 -29.85 -2.66
CA GLU A 147 -18.60 -30.36 -1.47
C GLU A 147 -17.93 -29.21 -0.71
N ALA A 148 -17.32 -28.25 -1.40
CA ALA A 148 -16.66 -27.11 -0.76
C ALA A 148 -17.66 -26.23 0.02
N LEU A 149 -18.85 -26.00 -0.54
CA LEU A 149 -19.91 -25.22 0.08
C LEU A 149 -20.54 -25.98 1.25
N ASP A 150 -20.73 -27.29 1.14
CA ASP A 150 -21.22 -28.14 2.24
C ASP A 150 -20.26 -28.14 3.43
N ILE A 151 -18.96 -28.29 3.17
CA ILE A 151 -17.92 -28.17 4.20
C ILE A 151 -17.99 -26.79 4.87
N MET A 152 -18.02 -25.73 4.06
CA MET A 152 -18.07 -24.36 4.57
C MET A 152 -19.29 -24.11 5.47
N ALA A 153 -20.48 -24.51 5.00
CA ALA A 153 -21.74 -24.35 5.74
C ALA A 153 -21.74 -25.17 7.04
N SER A 154 -21.26 -26.41 6.97
CA SER A 154 -21.19 -27.32 8.12
C SER A 154 -20.27 -26.80 9.22
N GLU A 155 -19.06 -26.34 8.89
CA GLU A 155 -18.09 -25.84 9.86
C GLU A 155 -18.48 -24.46 10.42
N LEU A 156 -19.03 -23.55 9.60
CA LEU A 156 -19.61 -22.31 10.10
C LEU A 156 -20.71 -22.57 11.14
N THR A 157 -21.60 -23.52 10.85
CA THR A 157 -22.70 -23.88 11.75
C THR A 157 -22.16 -24.53 13.03
N ARG A 158 -21.30 -25.53 12.90
CA ARG A 158 -20.68 -26.24 14.04
C ARG A 158 -19.94 -25.28 14.97
N ILE A 159 -19.13 -24.37 14.42
CA ILE A 159 -18.35 -23.41 15.21
C ILE A 159 -19.27 -22.40 15.89
N LYS A 160 -20.32 -21.93 15.20
CA LYS A 160 -21.34 -21.08 15.81
C LYS A 160 -22.05 -21.78 16.97
N ASP A 161 -22.45 -23.03 16.79
CA ASP A 161 -23.19 -23.78 17.81
C ASP A 161 -22.31 -24.11 19.03
N ALA A 162 -21.03 -24.40 18.82
CA ALA A 162 -20.10 -24.76 19.89
C ALA A 162 -19.45 -23.57 20.61
N TYR A 163 -19.14 -22.48 19.89
CA TYR A 163 -18.32 -21.37 20.41
C TYR A 163 -18.95 -19.98 20.22
N GLY A 164 -20.03 -19.88 19.46
CA GLY A 164 -20.65 -18.62 19.09
C GLY A 164 -19.89 -17.85 17.99
N ASN A 165 -20.55 -16.83 17.43
CA ASN A 165 -20.01 -16.07 16.29
C ASN A 165 -18.73 -15.26 16.59
N ARG A 166 -18.42 -15.00 17.87
CA ARG A 166 -17.15 -14.39 18.28
C ARG A 166 -15.94 -15.26 17.90
N ALA A 167 -16.13 -16.56 17.72
CA ALA A 167 -15.07 -17.48 17.32
C ALA A 167 -14.72 -17.44 15.82
N ILE A 168 -15.54 -16.77 15.01
CA ILE A 168 -15.31 -16.60 13.57
C ILE A 168 -14.52 -15.32 13.35
N PHE A 169 -13.28 -15.44 12.90
CA PHE A 169 -12.41 -14.30 12.61
C PHE A 169 -12.28 -14.09 11.11
N ALA A 170 -12.71 -12.92 10.64
CA ALA A 170 -12.45 -12.46 9.28
C ALA A 170 -11.61 -11.19 9.35
N PRO A 171 -10.26 -11.29 9.28
CA PRO A 171 -9.33 -10.16 9.38
C PRO A 171 -9.34 -9.25 8.14
N VAL A 172 -10.51 -8.76 7.77
CA VAL A 172 -10.71 -7.89 6.61
C VAL A 172 -10.15 -6.49 6.90
N GLY A 173 -9.54 -5.89 5.88
CA GLY A 173 -9.12 -4.49 5.91
C GLY A 173 -10.15 -3.60 5.24
N GLY A 174 -10.66 -2.61 5.97
CA GLY A 174 -11.68 -1.69 5.47
C GLY A 174 -13.06 -2.04 6.00
N SER A 175 -13.70 -1.04 6.60
CA SER A 175 -15.03 -1.15 7.19
C SER A 175 -16.10 -1.04 6.12
N ASP A 176 -16.33 -2.10 5.34
CA ASP A 176 -17.53 -2.10 4.50
C ASP A 176 -18.27 -3.44 4.48
N SER A 177 -19.41 -3.44 5.16
CA SER A 177 -20.52 -4.41 5.08
C SER A 177 -21.11 -4.58 3.68
N LEU A 178 -20.59 -3.84 2.70
CA LEU A 178 -20.94 -3.96 1.28
C LEU A 178 -20.07 -5.00 0.55
N GLN A 179 -19.01 -5.49 1.19
CA GLN A 179 -18.16 -6.57 0.67
C GLN A 179 -18.78 -7.94 1.02
N ALA A 180 -18.63 -8.92 0.12
CA ALA A 180 -19.40 -10.16 0.15
C ALA A 180 -19.23 -10.97 1.46
N VAL A 181 -17.99 -11.22 1.89
CA VAL A 181 -17.71 -12.00 3.12
C VAL A 181 -18.18 -11.27 4.39
N PRO A 182 -17.81 -10.00 4.66
CA PRO A 182 -18.36 -9.24 5.79
C PRO A 182 -19.89 -9.19 5.80
N ARG A 183 -20.53 -9.01 4.64
CA ARG A 183 -21.99 -8.98 4.51
C ARG A 183 -22.62 -10.30 4.91
N LEU A 184 -22.11 -11.41 4.37
CA LEU A 184 -22.56 -12.76 4.66
C LEU A 184 -22.42 -13.08 6.16
N LEU A 185 -21.24 -12.84 6.73
CA LEU A 185 -20.99 -13.10 8.14
C LEU A 185 -21.85 -12.23 9.05
N SER A 186 -22.06 -10.96 8.70
CA SER A 186 -22.99 -10.09 9.45
C SER A 186 -24.41 -10.63 9.42
N ALA A 187 -24.89 -11.13 8.27
CA ALA A 187 -26.20 -11.77 8.14
C ALA A 187 -26.29 -13.11 8.89
N PHE A 188 -25.18 -13.84 9.01
CA PHE A 188 -25.09 -15.11 9.75
C PHE A 188 -25.09 -14.95 11.29
N GLY A 189 -25.05 -13.70 11.77
CA GLY A 189 -25.07 -13.31 13.17
C GLY A 189 -23.76 -12.70 13.68
N GLY A 190 -22.89 -12.27 12.76
CA GLY A 190 -21.68 -11.50 13.04
C GLY A 190 -20.39 -12.30 13.09
N TYR A 191 -19.29 -11.59 13.30
CA TYR A 191 -17.93 -12.14 13.33
C TYR A 191 -16.98 -11.20 14.07
N THR A 192 -15.85 -11.73 14.55
CA THR A 192 -14.75 -10.90 15.08
C THR A 192 -14.01 -10.24 13.93
N ALA A 193 -13.95 -8.90 13.95
CA ALA A 193 -13.32 -8.09 12.92
C ALA A 193 -11.87 -7.72 13.26
N ARG A 194 -11.23 -6.95 12.38
CA ARG A 194 -9.88 -6.40 12.57
C ARG A 194 -9.91 -4.89 12.39
N TRP A 195 -9.22 -4.15 13.27
CA TRP A 195 -8.98 -2.71 13.10
C TRP A 195 -7.48 -2.39 13.06
N GLY A 196 -7.15 -1.12 12.82
CA GLY A 196 -5.77 -0.66 12.70
C GLY A 196 -5.15 -0.88 11.32
N SER A 197 -3.96 -0.31 11.14
CA SER A 197 -3.28 -0.24 9.84
C SER A 197 -1.81 -0.60 9.99
N VAL A 198 -1.35 -1.65 9.29
CA VAL A 198 0.10 -1.90 9.12
C VAL A 198 0.67 -1.13 7.92
N SER A 199 -0.20 -0.52 7.10
CA SER A 199 0.19 0.19 5.88
C SER A 199 0.41 1.67 6.15
N TRP A 200 -0.57 2.33 6.74
CA TRP A 200 -0.45 3.76 7.06
C TRP A 200 0.24 4.00 8.41
N GLY A 201 0.60 2.94 9.13
CA GLY A 201 1.11 3.05 10.49
C GLY A 201 0.11 3.74 11.40
N SER A 202 0.60 4.61 12.27
CA SER A 202 -0.19 5.38 13.23
C SER A 202 -0.97 6.57 12.61
N TRP A 203 -0.68 6.97 11.36
CA TRP A 203 -1.28 8.14 10.70
C TRP A 203 -2.81 8.20 10.81
N PRO A 204 -3.57 7.12 10.55
CA PRO A 204 -5.02 7.23 10.53
C PRO A 204 -5.62 7.67 11.87
N THR A 205 -5.12 7.07 12.95
CA THR A 205 -5.58 7.39 14.30
C THR A 205 -5.12 8.79 14.68
N VAL A 206 -3.84 9.10 14.54
CA VAL A 206 -3.28 10.40 14.97
C VAL A 206 -3.91 11.55 14.21
N TYR A 207 -3.96 11.48 12.89
CA TYR A 207 -4.56 12.53 12.06
C TYR A 207 -6.01 12.79 12.45
N SER A 208 -6.79 11.73 12.69
CA SER A 208 -8.19 11.89 13.12
C SER A 208 -8.37 12.55 14.48
N LYS A 209 -7.42 12.33 15.40
CA LYS A 209 -7.43 12.94 16.73
C LYS A 209 -6.97 14.39 16.71
N VAL A 210 -5.97 14.72 15.89
CA VAL A 210 -5.43 16.08 15.78
C VAL A 210 -6.35 16.99 14.97
N THR A 211 -6.95 16.51 13.87
CA THR A 211 -7.78 17.34 12.97
C THR A 211 -9.28 17.26 13.23
N GLY A 212 -9.75 16.24 13.95
CA GLY A 212 -11.18 15.88 14.01
C GLY A 212 -11.74 15.33 12.69
N GLN A 213 -10.94 15.18 11.64
CA GLN A 213 -11.35 14.67 10.32
C GLN A 213 -10.99 13.20 10.16
N PRO A 214 -11.83 12.38 9.50
CA PRO A 214 -11.46 11.00 9.23
C PRO A 214 -10.25 10.96 8.29
N HIS A 215 -9.18 10.28 8.72
CA HIS A 215 -8.05 10.00 7.84
C HIS A 215 -8.40 8.88 6.86
N ASN A 216 -8.62 9.24 5.60
CA ASN A 216 -8.81 8.27 4.53
C ASN A 216 -7.67 8.32 3.48
N GLY A 217 -6.64 9.13 3.73
CA GLY A 217 -5.49 9.37 2.85
C GLY A 217 -5.83 10.15 1.58
N ALA A 218 -7.11 10.26 1.20
CA ALA A 218 -7.56 11.04 0.06
C ALA A 218 -7.84 12.49 0.44
N SER A 219 -8.26 12.77 1.68
CA SER A 219 -8.64 14.12 2.13
C SER A 219 -7.48 14.97 2.65
N ASP A 220 -6.29 14.39 2.79
CA ASP A 220 -5.32 14.89 3.76
C ASP A 220 -4.14 15.65 3.14
N GLY A 221 -4.26 16.18 1.92
CA GLY A 221 -3.16 16.86 1.23
C GLY A 221 -3.58 17.70 0.02
N ASN A 222 -2.59 18.11 -0.77
CA ASN A 222 -2.79 18.88 -2.01
C ASN A 222 -3.16 17.96 -3.18
N ASP A 223 -3.98 18.48 -4.11
CA ASP A 223 -4.11 17.86 -5.43
C ASP A 223 -2.93 18.19 -6.34
N ARG A 224 -2.85 17.52 -7.49
CA ARG A 224 -1.74 17.67 -8.43
C ARG A 224 -1.57 19.10 -8.96
N PHE A 225 -2.65 19.89 -9.00
CA PHE A 225 -2.58 21.28 -9.46
C PHE A 225 -1.91 22.12 -8.38
N ARG A 226 -2.38 21.99 -7.14
CA ARG A 226 -1.82 22.73 -5.99
C ARG A 226 -0.39 22.33 -5.65
N LEU A 227 0.01 21.07 -5.88
CA LEU A 227 1.41 20.65 -5.73
C LEU A 227 2.38 21.42 -6.64
N ARG A 228 1.93 21.93 -7.79
CA ARG A 228 2.77 22.76 -8.68
C ARG A 228 2.87 24.21 -8.23
N GLU A 229 2.01 24.64 -7.30
CA GLU A 229 2.01 25.98 -6.70
C GLU A 229 2.90 26.06 -5.44
N SER A 230 3.32 24.91 -4.91
CA SER A 230 4.28 24.82 -3.80
C SER A 230 5.60 25.52 -4.15
N LYS A 231 6.26 26.16 -3.19
CA LYS A 231 7.66 26.59 -3.34
C LYS A 231 8.64 25.51 -2.90
N LEU A 232 8.24 24.71 -1.92
CA LEU A 232 9.00 23.60 -1.37
C LEU A 232 8.09 22.39 -1.14
N ILE A 233 8.54 21.22 -1.59
CA ILE A 233 7.96 19.93 -1.24
C ILE A 233 9.03 19.11 -0.50
N ILE A 234 8.69 18.66 0.71
CA ILE A 234 9.49 17.75 1.49
C ILE A 234 8.89 16.35 1.33
N LEU A 235 9.60 15.44 0.65
CA LEU A 235 9.24 14.03 0.61
C LEU A 235 9.92 13.32 1.78
N TRP A 236 9.13 12.86 2.76
CA TRP A 236 9.65 12.32 4.00
C TRP A 236 9.42 10.81 4.08
N GLY A 237 10.49 10.01 3.98
CA GLY A 237 10.42 8.54 3.93
C GLY A 237 9.51 8.02 2.82
N ALA A 238 9.48 8.73 1.69
CA ALA A 238 8.59 8.47 0.56
C ALA A 238 9.39 8.23 -0.72
N ASN A 239 9.16 7.06 -1.35
CA ASN A 239 9.75 6.70 -2.65
C ASN A 239 8.67 6.43 -3.71
N PRO A 240 7.93 7.45 -4.20
CA PRO A 240 6.89 7.26 -5.22
C PRO A 240 7.41 6.69 -6.55
N ALA A 241 8.68 6.94 -6.91
CA ALA A 241 9.29 6.38 -8.12
C ALA A 241 9.33 4.83 -8.13
N GLN A 242 9.37 4.20 -6.95
CA GLN A 242 9.33 2.74 -6.82
C GLN A 242 7.96 2.24 -6.36
N SER A 243 7.43 2.81 -5.26
CA SER A 243 6.21 2.33 -4.62
C SER A 243 4.95 2.63 -5.46
N SER A 244 4.97 3.73 -6.22
CA SER A 244 3.77 4.39 -6.75
C SER A 244 3.98 4.94 -8.17
N GLN A 245 4.57 4.09 -9.01
CA GLN A 245 4.79 4.33 -10.42
C GLN A 245 3.51 4.67 -11.20
N GLY A 246 3.68 5.29 -12.37
CA GLY A 246 2.56 5.73 -13.21
C GLY A 246 2.20 7.16 -12.88
N LEU A 247 0.90 7.42 -12.67
CA LEU A 247 0.40 8.77 -12.46
C LEU A 247 0.94 9.48 -11.20
N PRO A 248 1.06 8.85 -10.01
CA PRO A 248 1.57 9.55 -8.83
C PRO A 248 2.99 10.10 -9.03
N ALA A 249 3.92 9.27 -9.49
CA ALA A 249 5.29 9.68 -9.79
C ALA A 249 5.35 10.75 -10.90
N TYR A 250 4.47 10.68 -11.91
CA TYR A 250 4.36 11.69 -12.95
C TYR A 250 3.96 13.06 -12.41
N ASN A 251 3.03 13.13 -11.46
CA ASN A 251 2.57 14.39 -10.89
C ASN A 251 3.69 15.12 -10.10
N TYR A 252 4.52 14.38 -9.35
CA TYR A 252 5.71 14.96 -8.71
C TYR A 252 6.73 15.48 -9.72
N LEU A 253 6.92 14.76 -10.85
CA LEU A 253 7.76 15.24 -11.94
C LEU A 253 7.21 16.55 -12.54
N GLN A 254 5.89 16.73 -12.63
CA GLN A 254 5.31 17.99 -13.10
C GLN A 254 5.51 19.12 -12.09
N ALA A 255 5.41 18.86 -10.79
CA ALA A 255 5.77 19.83 -9.76
C ALA A 255 7.25 20.24 -9.89
N LYS A 256 8.17 19.28 -10.05
CA LYS A 256 9.59 19.58 -10.27
C LYS A 256 9.81 20.46 -11.51
N LYS A 257 9.14 20.15 -12.62
CA LYS A 257 9.21 20.96 -13.86
C LYS A 257 8.62 22.36 -13.72
N ALA A 258 7.66 22.54 -12.82
CA ALA A 258 7.09 23.84 -12.49
C ALA A 258 8.04 24.72 -11.62
N GLY A 259 9.22 24.20 -11.24
CA GLY A 259 10.24 24.93 -10.49
C GLY A 259 10.15 24.72 -8.98
N VAL A 260 9.33 23.78 -8.51
CA VAL A 260 9.21 23.47 -7.08
C VAL A 260 10.51 22.84 -6.57
N LYS A 261 11.06 23.36 -5.46
CA LYS A 261 12.21 22.75 -4.78
C LYS A 261 11.77 21.48 -4.06
N PHE A 262 12.58 20.43 -4.13
CA PHE A 262 12.36 19.17 -3.41
C PHE A 262 13.48 18.91 -2.40
N ILE A 263 13.08 18.66 -1.16
CA ILE A 263 13.96 18.08 -0.13
C ILE A 263 13.46 16.67 0.15
N VAL A 264 14.37 15.68 0.15
CA VAL A 264 14.03 14.29 0.46
C VAL A 264 14.72 13.88 1.74
N ILE A 265 13.94 13.41 2.72
CA ILE A 265 14.45 12.91 4.00
C ILE A 265 14.24 11.41 4.00
N ASP A 266 15.32 10.64 3.93
CA ASP A 266 15.27 9.18 3.83
C ASP A 266 16.64 8.61 4.23
N PRO A 267 16.73 7.54 5.04
CA PRO A 267 17.99 6.85 5.27
C PRO A 267 18.64 6.31 3.98
N ILE A 268 17.85 6.10 2.92
CA ILE A 268 18.30 5.55 1.64
C ILE A 268 18.25 6.65 0.57
N TYR A 269 19.32 6.80 -0.20
CA TYR A 269 19.29 7.63 -1.41
C TYR A 269 18.46 6.95 -2.50
N SER A 270 17.14 7.13 -2.42
CA SER A 270 16.15 6.43 -3.22
C SER A 270 16.06 6.93 -4.67
N GLU A 271 15.35 6.17 -5.51
CA GLU A 271 15.08 6.55 -6.90
C GLU A 271 14.30 7.86 -6.99
N SER A 272 13.42 8.13 -6.03
CA SER A 272 12.73 9.42 -5.93
C SER A 272 13.69 10.54 -5.56
N ALA A 273 14.62 10.30 -4.61
CA ALA A 273 15.65 11.27 -4.28
C ALA A 273 16.52 11.60 -5.51
N ARG A 274 16.99 10.59 -6.23
CA ARG A 274 17.81 10.76 -7.43
C ARG A 274 17.14 11.58 -8.54
N VAL A 275 15.82 11.48 -8.66
CA VAL A 275 15.06 12.12 -9.76
C VAL A 275 14.50 13.48 -9.37
N LEU A 276 14.07 13.66 -8.11
CA LEU A 276 13.34 14.84 -7.67
C LEU A 276 14.18 15.78 -6.80
N ALA A 277 15.02 15.23 -5.91
CA ALA A 277 15.64 16.01 -4.85
C ALA A 277 16.59 17.09 -5.38
N ASP A 278 16.41 18.32 -4.91
CA ASP A 278 17.47 19.33 -4.90
C ASP A 278 18.43 19.07 -3.73
N GLU A 279 17.91 18.51 -2.64
CA GLU A 279 18.69 18.13 -1.47
C GLU A 279 18.17 16.82 -0.88
N TRP A 280 19.09 15.94 -0.49
CA TRP A 280 18.79 14.71 0.24
C TRP A 280 19.41 14.80 1.64
N ILE A 281 18.59 14.57 2.66
CA ILE A 281 19.00 14.57 4.06
C ILE A 281 18.96 13.12 4.57
N PRO A 282 20.13 12.47 4.74
CA PRO A 282 20.20 11.12 5.28
C PRO A 282 19.95 11.14 6.79
N ILE A 283 18.78 10.63 7.19
CA ILE A 283 18.42 10.48 8.59
C ILE A 283 18.68 9.05 9.07
N ARG A 284 19.03 8.86 10.34
CA ARG A 284 19.04 7.52 10.95
C ARG A 284 17.62 6.95 11.00
N PRO A 285 17.41 5.66 10.68
CA PRO A 285 16.07 5.07 10.70
C PRO A 285 15.36 5.25 12.04
N ALA A 286 14.07 5.59 12.01
CA ALA A 286 13.20 5.72 13.19
C ALA A 286 13.59 6.85 14.18
N THR A 287 14.31 7.87 13.71
CA THR A 287 14.72 9.03 14.54
C THR A 287 14.13 10.37 14.06
N ASP A 288 13.14 10.29 13.16
CA ASP A 288 12.48 11.41 12.49
C ASP A 288 11.86 12.42 13.46
N THR A 289 11.26 11.95 14.55
CA THR A 289 10.69 12.81 15.59
C THR A 289 11.77 13.68 16.25
N ALA A 290 12.99 13.18 16.44
CA ALA A 290 14.08 13.98 17.02
C ALA A 290 14.50 15.11 16.07
N LEU A 291 14.59 14.85 14.77
CA LEU A 291 14.84 15.88 13.76
C LEU A 291 13.77 16.99 13.82
N ILE A 292 12.50 16.60 13.85
CA ILE A 292 11.37 17.55 13.92
C ILE A 292 11.42 18.40 15.19
N LEU A 293 11.70 17.79 16.35
CA LEU A 293 11.82 18.52 17.62
C LEU A 293 13.00 19.51 17.59
N GLY A 294 14.14 19.11 17.00
CA GLY A 294 15.28 20.00 16.74
C GLY A 294 14.92 21.21 15.87
N MET A 295 14.14 20.97 14.81
CA MET A 295 13.63 22.05 13.96
C MET A 295 12.67 22.96 14.73
N ALA A 296 11.73 22.38 15.48
CA ALA A 296 10.75 23.14 16.27
C ALA A 296 11.45 24.03 17.30
N TYR A 297 12.49 23.55 17.99
CA TYR A 297 13.29 24.34 18.92
C TYR A 297 13.89 25.56 18.22
N TYR A 298 14.53 25.36 17.07
CA TYR A 298 15.11 26.45 16.29
C TYR A 298 14.05 27.48 15.89
N ILE A 299 12.89 27.04 15.40
CA ILE A 299 11.78 27.92 14.99
C ILE A 299 11.27 28.75 16.16
N ILE A 300 11.08 28.13 17.34
CA ILE A 300 10.64 28.82 18.56
C ILE A 300 11.67 29.85 19.01
N LYS A 301 12.95 29.47 19.09
CA LYS A 301 14.01 30.38 19.58
C LYS A 301 14.30 31.55 18.64
N ASN A 302 14.02 31.40 17.35
CA ASN A 302 14.24 32.44 16.36
C ASN A 302 12.96 33.21 15.97
N ASN A 303 11.86 33.05 16.73
CA ASN A 303 10.60 33.77 16.51
C ASN A 303 10.03 33.59 15.09
N LEU A 304 10.10 32.38 14.54
CA LEU A 304 9.61 32.05 13.19
C LEU A 304 8.21 31.41 13.20
N LEU A 305 7.48 31.56 14.31
CA LEU A 305 6.13 31.02 14.50
C LEU A 305 5.09 31.85 13.74
N ASP A 306 4.05 31.19 13.25
CA ASP A 306 2.81 31.84 12.83
C ASP A 306 1.88 31.93 14.03
N GLN A 307 2.12 32.94 14.88
CA GLN A 307 1.37 33.10 16.14
C GLN A 307 -0.14 33.27 15.89
N ASN A 308 -0.52 34.00 14.83
CA ASN A 308 -1.93 34.18 14.50
C ASN A 308 -2.62 32.84 14.14
N PHE A 309 -1.94 31.94 13.44
CA PHE A 309 -2.47 30.60 13.20
C PHE A 309 -2.59 29.79 14.50
N LEU A 310 -1.57 29.83 15.35
CA LEU A 310 -1.57 29.13 16.63
C LEU A 310 -2.73 29.57 17.52
N ASP A 311 -2.93 30.88 17.66
CA ASP A 311 -3.95 31.47 18.52
C ASP A 311 -5.39 31.14 18.08
N ASN A 312 -5.62 31.02 16.77
CA ASN A 312 -6.96 30.90 16.21
C ASN A 312 -7.33 29.49 15.74
N CYS A 313 -6.36 28.61 15.51
CA CYS A 313 -6.59 27.33 14.85
C CYS A 313 -6.00 26.12 15.58
N THR A 314 -5.37 26.32 16.74
CA THR A 314 -4.74 25.24 17.50
C THR A 314 -5.11 25.28 18.98
N ILE A 315 -4.86 24.18 19.69
CA ILE A 315 -5.06 24.03 21.13
C ILE A 315 -3.80 23.33 21.68
N GLY A 316 -3.28 23.81 22.80
CA GLY A 316 -2.20 23.18 23.57
C GLY A 316 -0.78 23.34 23.00
N PHE A 317 -0.56 24.28 22.07
CA PHE A 317 0.80 24.56 21.60
C PHE A 317 1.67 25.18 22.71
N ASP A 318 1.12 26.14 23.45
CA ASP A 318 1.73 26.76 24.62
C ASP A 318 0.73 26.78 25.80
N ALA A 319 1.17 27.30 26.95
CA ALA A 319 0.37 27.32 28.18
C ALA A 319 -0.92 28.14 28.05
N ASP A 320 -0.93 29.20 27.24
CA ASP A 320 -2.07 30.10 27.09
C ASP A 320 -3.20 29.46 26.27
N HIS A 321 -2.86 28.46 25.45
CA HIS A 321 -3.81 27.75 24.59
C HIS A 321 -4.17 26.35 25.11
N LEU A 322 -3.81 25.99 26.34
CA LEU A 322 -4.23 24.73 26.95
C LEU A 322 -5.73 24.74 27.32
N PRO A 323 -6.44 23.61 27.20
CA PRO A 323 -7.82 23.52 27.67
C PRO A 323 -7.88 23.60 29.20
N GLU A 324 -9.01 24.08 29.72
CA GLU A 324 -9.25 24.18 31.17
C GLU A 324 -9.01 22.83 31.87
N GLY A 325 -8.20 22.85 32.93
CA GLY A 325 -7.88 21.65 33.73
C GLY A 325 -6.71 20.81 33.21
N ALA A 326 -6.07 21.16 32.09
CA ALA A 326 -4.82 20.51 31.67
C ALA A 326 -3.64 20.91 32.59
N ASP A 327 -2.66 20.02 32.75
CA ASP A 327 -1.41 20.37 33.44
C ASP A 327 -0.69 21.45 32.61
N PRO A 328 -0.31 22.61 33.19
CA PRO A 328 0.44 23.64 32.49
C PRO A 328 1.72 23.12 31.79
N LYS A 329 2.29 21.99 32.24
CA LYS A 329 3.47 21.35 31.64
C LYS A 329 3.17 20.55 30.38
N ASP A 330 1.90 20.25 30.08
CA ASP A 330 1.52 19.42 28.94
C ASP A 330 1.54 20.16 27.60
N ASN A 331 1.99 21.41 27.56
CA ASN A 331 2.12 22.17 26.32
C ASN A 331 3.38 21.79 25.52
N PHE A 332 3.25 21.80 24.20
CA PHE A 332 4.31 21.38 23.28
C PHE A 332 5.55 22.28 23.33
N LYS A 333 5.36 23.59 23.43
CA LYS A 333 6.43 24.60 23.43
C LYS A 333 7.39 24.39 24.59
N ASP A 334 6.86 24.18 25.80
CA ASP A 334 7.65 23.97 27.02
C ASP A 334 8.39 22.63 27.00
N TYR A 335 7.77 21.58 26.47
CA TYR A 335 8.46 20.30 26.23
C TYR A 335 9.67 20.47 25.29
N VAL A 336 9.49 21.16 24.16
CA VAL A 336 10.57 21.40 23.19
C VAL A 336 11.68 22.26 23.81
N LEU A 337 11.31 23.28 24.58
CA LEU A 337 12.26 24.15 25.28
C LEU A 337 12.92 23.50 26.49
N GLY A 338 12.41 22.34 26.93
CA GLY A 338 12.93 21.58 28.08
C GLY A 338 12.74 22.29 29.42
N THR A 339 11.67 23.09 29.57
CA THR A 339 11.47 23.94 30.75
C THR A 339 11.23 23.16 32.04
N TYR A 340 10.73 21.92 31.94
CA TYR A 340 10.44 21.06 33.08
C TYR A 340 11.25 19.76 33.13
N ASP A 341 11.80 19.30 31.99
CA ASP A 341 12.65 18.09 31.91
C ASP A 341 14.15 18.40 31.82
N ASN A 342 14.52 19.69 31.82
CA ASN A 342 15.88 20.21 31.68
C ASN A 342 16.63 19.70 30.42
N THR A 343 15.88 19.26 29.40
CA THR A 343 16.42 18.68 28.18
C THR A 343 15.91 19.49 26.98
N PRO A 344 16.47 20.68 26.71
CA PRO A 344 16.07 21.45 25.52
C PRO A 344 16.35 20.61 24.26
N LYS A 345 15.36 20.53 23.37
CA LYS A 345 15.43 19.71 22.15
C LYS A 345 16.18 20.47 21.04
N THR A 346 17.41 20.91 21.31
CA THR A 346 18.20 21.75 20.40
C THR A 346 18.58 21.01 19.10
N PRO A 347 19.04 21.72 18.06
CA PRO A 347 19.64 21.09 16.88
C PRO A 347 20.80 20.13 17.21
N GLU A 348 21.62 20.43 18.22
CA GLU A 348 22.72 19.56 18.69
C GLU A 348 22.17 18.28 19.32
N TRP A 349 21.18 18.39 20.21
CA TRP A 349 20.47 17.25 20.79
C TRP A 349 19.87 16.36 19.70
N ALA A 350 19.19 16.97 18.72
CA ALA A 350 18.58 16.23 17.61
C ALA A 350 19.65 15.56 16.74
N SER A 351 20.77 16.25 16.47
CA SER A 351 21.89 15.76 15.65
C SER A 351 22.50 14.49 16.24
N GLU A 352 22.68 14.42 17.56
CA GLU A 352 23.20 13.22 18.23
C GLU A 352 22.31 11.99 18.02
N ILE A 353 20.99 12.19 18.01
CA ILE A 353 20.01 11.11 17.87
C ILE A 353 19.83 10.74 16.40
N CYS A 354 19.50 11.71 15.55
CA CYS A 354 19.07 11.47 14.17
C CYS A 354 20.21 11.41 13.16
N GLY A 355 21.42 11.83 13.53
CA GLY A 355 22.61 11.79 12.69
C GLY A 355 22.69 12.89 11.64
N VAL A 356 21.69 13.78 11.54
CA VAL A 356 21.75 14.97 10.67
C VAL A 356 22.55 16.06 11.38
N PRO A 357 23.58 16.68 10.75
CA PRO A 357 24.38 17.71 11.40
C PRO A 357 23.54 18.86 11.96
N ALA A 358 23.82 19.32 13.18
CA ALA A 358 23.06 20.39 13.84
C ALA A 358 22.88 21.66 12.97
N VAL A 359 23.94 22.08 12.26
CA VAL A 359 23.87 23.21 11.31
C VAL A 359 22.85 22.96 10.21
N LYS A 360 22.80 21.73 9.66
CA LYS A 360 21.83 21.35 8.64
C LYS A 360 20.40 21.34 9.19
N ILE A 361 20.21 20.89 10.44
CA ILE A 361 18.89 20.96 11.12
C ILE A 361 18.42 22.41 11.23
N ALA A 362 19.30 23.31 11.67
CA ALA A 362 19.00 24.74 11.78
C ALA A 362 18.68 25.39 10.41
N GLU A 363 19.50 25.13 9.39
CA GLU A 363 19.26 25.60 8.01
C GLU A 363 17.91 25.11 7.48
N PHE A 364 17.63 23.82 7.67
CA PHE A 364 16.39 23.22 7.20
C PHE A 364 15.16 23.77 7.94
N ALA A 365 15.27 23.99 9.25
CA ALA A 365 14.23 24.62 10.05
C ALA A 365 13.93 26.05 9.59
N GLN A 366 14.98 26.85 9.35
CA GLN A 366 14.87 28.21 8.82
C GLN A 366 14.19 28.21 7.44
N GLU A 367 14.66 27.36 6.52
CA GLU A 367 14.12 27.27 5.17
C GLU A 367 12.64 26.87 5.19
N TYR A 368 12.29 25.82 5.95
CA TYR A 368 10.91 25.36 6.03
C TYR A 368 9.98 26.42 6.63
N ALA A 369 10.38 27.07 7.71
CA ALA A 369 9.54 28.06 8.39
C ALA A 369 9.32 29.33 7.57
N THR A 370 10.31 29.74 6.77
CA THR A 370 10.23 30.96 5.96
C THR A 370 9.70 30.73 4.55
N THR A 371 9.62 29.48 4.09
CA THR A 371 9.07 29.15 2.77
C THR A 371 7.57 28.90 2.86
N LYS A 372 6.78 29.79 2.24
CA LYS A 372 5.33 29.62 2.06
C LYS A 372 4.91 29.82 0.60
N PRO A 373 4.14 28.91 -0.01
CA PRO A 373 3.66 27.63 0.54
C PRO A 373 4.73 26.52 0.53
N ALA A 374 4.79 25.71 1.59
CA ALA A 374 5.59 24.48 1.66
C ALA A 374 4.77 23.27 2.11
N ALA A 375 4.98 22.12 1.47
CA ALA A 375 4.26 20.89 1.76
C ALA A 375 5.18 19.78 2.29
N ILE A 376 4.80 19.15 3.41
CA ILE A 376 5.37 17.90 3.89
C ILE A 376 4.50 16.75 3.39
N ILE A 377 5.11 15.83 2.64
CA ILE A 377 4.47 14.63 2.12
C ILE A 377 5.24 13.43 2.63
N SER A 378 4.68 12.80 3.66
CA SER A 378 5.26 11.65 4.34
C SER A 378 4.85 10.35 3.66
N GLY A 379 5.73 9.35 3.69
CA GLY A 379 5.38 7.97 3.42
C GLY A 379 4.78 7.29 4.66
N GLY A 380 4.26 6.08 4.48
CA GLY A 380 3.76 5.29 5.60
C GLY A 380 4.88 4.75 6.49
N ALA A 381 6.07 4.50 5.93
CA ALA A 381 7.14 3.75 6.60
C ALA A 381 7.65 4.40 7.90
N PRO A 382 7.90 5.72 7.97
CA PRO A 382 8.36 6.37 9.21
C PRO A 382 7.38 6.21 10.39
N ALA A 383 6.09 5.99 10.13
CA ALA A 383 5.06 5.77 11.14
C ALA A 383 4.80 4.27 11.45
N ARG A 384 5.57 3.35 10.86
CA ARG A 384 5.48 1.88 11.08
C ARG A 384 6.56 1.38 12.04
N ILE A 385 6.75 2.10 13.13
CA ILE A 385 7.74 1.79 14.17
C ILE A 385 7.04 1.65 15.53
N ASN A 386 7.75 1.15 16.54
CA ASN A 386 7.28 1.19 17.92
C ASN A 386 7.09 2.65 18.34
N ASN A 387 5.99 2.95 19.04
CA ASN A 387 5.60 4.30 19.44
C ASN A 387 5.52 5.29 18.24
N GLY A 388 5.13 4.77 17.07
CA GLY A 388 5.11 5.53 15.82
C GLY A 388 4.07 6.66 15.77
N GLU A 389 3.18 6.78 16.75
CA GLU A 389 2.20 7.85 16.88
C GLU A 389 2.82 9.24 17.09
N HIS A 390 4.02 9.31 17.66
CA HIS A 390 4.71 10.57 17.88
C HIS A 390 5.05 11.29 16.59
N LEU A 391 5.36 10.54 15.52
CA LEU A 391 5.83 11.12 14.27
C LEU A 391 4.73 11.92 13.53
N PRO A 392 3.55 11.35 13.21
CA PRO A 392 2.48 12.13 12.59
C PRO A 392 2.10 13.35 13.41
N HIS A 393 2.05 13.22 14.74
CA HIS A 393 1.74 14.33 15.63
C HIS A 393 2.78 15.44 15.51
N ALA A 394 4.06 15.13 15.65
CA ALA A 394 5.15 16.10 15.54
C ALA A 394 5.22 16.76 14.15
N MET A 395 5.03 15.99 13.07
CA MET A 395 4.99 16.54 11.70
C MET A 395 3.85 17.54 11.52
N MET A 396 2.67 17.22 12.04
CA MET A 396 1.53 18.12 11.96
C MET A 396 1.75 19.39 12.77
N THR A 397 2.25 19.25 14.00
CA THR A 397 2.61 20.40 14.84
C THR A 397 3.66 21.29 14.17
N LEU A 398 4.69 20.71 13.53
CA LEU A 398 5.71 21.46 12.79
C LEU A 398 5.11 22.29 11.64
N ALA A 399 4.15 21.72 10.89
CA ALA A 399 3.48 22.46 9.81
C ALA A 399 2.56 23.56 10.34
N TYR A 400 1.88 23.30 11.46
CA TYR A 400 0.89 24.20 12.06
C TYR A 400 1.59 25.39 12.72
N MET A 401 2.70 25.16 13.43
CA MET A 401 3.43 26.22 14.16
C MET A 401 4.04 27.28 13.23
N VAL A 402 4.22 26.96 11.95
CA VAL A 402 4.68 27.91 10.92
C VAL A 402 3.57 28.31 9.96
N GLY A 403 2.32 27.86 10.16
CA GLY A 403 1.19 28.22 9.30
C GLY A 403 1.31 27.73 7.85
N ASN A 404 1.98 26.61 7.60
CA ASN A 404 2.06 25.96 6.28
C ASN A 404 0.89 24.97 6.07
N VAL A 405 -0.32 25.37 6.47
CA VAL A 405 -1.55 24.57 6.38
C VAL A 405 -2.73 25.47 6.02
N GLY A 406 -3.69 24.95 5.27
CA GLY A 406 -4.89 25.70 4.87
C GLY A 406 -4.68 26.69 3.73
N ILE A 407 -3.48 26.73 3.11
CA ILE A 407 -3.17 27.53 1.93
C ILE A 407 -2.82 26.65 0.73
N PRO A 408 -3.17 27.05 -0.51
CA PRO A 408 -2.84 26.29 -1.72
C PRO A 408 -1.35 25.96 -1.84
N GLY A 409 -1.02 24.67 -2.04
CA GLY A 409 0.36 24.20 -2.20
C GLY A 409 1.12 23.98 -0.89
N ALA A 410 0.53 24.26 0.28
CA ALA A 410 1.09 23.91 1.57
C ALA A 410 0.31 22.77 2.23
N GLY A 411 0.88 22.14 3.23
CA GLY A 411 0.18 21.14 4.03
C GLY A 411 1.09 20.04 4.54
N VAL A 412 0.51 19.16 5.35
CA VAL A 412 1.17 17.98 5.89
C VAL A 412 0.27 16.78 5.62
N SER A 413 0.81 15.77 4.93
CA SER A 413 0.02 14.63 4.49
C SER A 413 0.87 13.36 4.50
N PRO A 414 0.32 12.18 4.81
CA PRO A 414 0.97 10.93 4.43
C PRO A 414 0.69 10.54 2.97
N ASN A 415 0.02 11.42 2.20
CA ASN A 415 -0.50 11.10 0.88
C ASN A 415 0.57 11.18 -0.22
N MET A 416 1.54 10.26 -0.18
CA MET A 416 2.56 10.17 -1.22
C MET A 416 2.07 9.56 -2.55
N HIS A 417 0.86 8.98 -2.59
CA HIS A 417 0.36 8.29 -3.79
C HIS A 417 -1.15 8.00 -3.86
N ASN A 418 -1.88 8.15 -2.77
CA ASN A 418 -3.31 7.87 -2.73
C ASN A 418 -4.08 8.84 -3.63
N SER A 419 -5.17 8.35 -4.22
CA SER A 419 -5.95 9.06 -5.25
C SER A 419 -5.07 9.63 -6.38
N ALA A 420 -3.97 8.96 -6.70
CA ALA A 420 -2.96 9.41 -7.64
C ALA A 420 -2.46 10.86 -7.40
N THR A 421 -2.16 11.21 -6.15
CA THR A 421 -1.79 12.58 -5.71
C THR A 421 -2.84 13.64 -5.99
N ASN A 422 -4.11 13.24 -6.18
CA ASN A 422 -5.24 14.14 -6.29
C ASN A 422 -6.06 14.06 -5.01
N ALA A 423 -5.50 14.64 -3.96
CA ALA A 423 -6.19 14.76 -2.70
C ALA A 423 -7.43 15.67 -2.80
N GLY A 424 -8.27 15.61 -1.78
CA GLY A 424 -9.58 16.24 -1.71
C GLY A 424 -10.73 15.26 -1.94
N PRO A 425 -11.98 15.73 -1.74
CA PRO A 425 -13.16 14.90 -1.91
C PRO A 425 -13.30 14.43 -3.37
N ALA A 426 -13.74 13.17 -3.54
CA ALA A 426 -14.09 12.65 -4.85
C ALA A 426 -15.29 13.42 -5.44
N LEU A 427 -15.06 14.02 -6.61
CA LEU A 427 -16.03 14.76 -7.43
C LEU A 427 -16.93 13.82 -8.23
N VAL A 428 -16.42 12.64 -8.59
CA VAL A 428 -17.19 11.57 -9.27
C VAL A 428 -17.01 10.26 -8.50
N LYS A 429 -18.09 9.50 -8.34
CA LYS A 429 -18.12 8.20 -7.62
C LYS A 429 -19.00 7.20 -8.37
N ALA A 430 -18.70 5.91 -8.19
CA ALA A 430 -19.46 4.80 -8.78
C ALA A 430 -20.90 4.64 -8.24
N GLY A 431 -21.31 5.43 -7.24
CA GLY A 431 -22.55 5.21 -6.50
C GLY A 431 -22.47 4.00 -5.56
N GLY A 432 -23.52 3.78 -4.77
CA GLY A 432 -23.67 2.56 -3.98
C GLY A 432 -24.28 1.43 -4.82
N ASN A 433 -24.13 0.19 -4.39
CA ASN A 433 -24.77 -0.98 -5.03
C ASN A 433 -26.29 -1.09 -4.75
N GLY A 434 -26.87 -0.15 -4.02
CA GLY A 434 -28.29 -0.14 -3.64
C GLY A 434 -28.68 -1.17 -2.58
N LEU A 435 -27.74 -1.99 -2.08
CA LEU A 435 -28.03 -2.99 -1.06
C LEU A 435 -28.04 -2.34 0.34
N PRO A 436 -28.97 -2.74 1.23
CA PRO A 436 -28.97 -2.24 2.59
C PRO A 436 -27.72 -2.72 3.32
N LYS A 437 -27.09 -1.84 4.10
CA LYS A 437 -25.97 -2.19 4.99
C LYS A 437 -26.46 -3.16 6.06
N ILE A 438 -25.74 -4.29 6.21
CA ILE A 438 -25.94 -5.21 7.33
C ILE A 438 -24.87 -4.90 8.37
N VAL A 439 -25.30 -4.46 9.55
CA VAL A 439 -24.38 -4.14 10.66
C VAL A 439 -23.91 -5.44 11.29
N ASN A 440 -22.61 -5.57 11.53
CA ASN A 440 -22.06 -6.68 12.29
C ASN A 440 -22.53 -6.55 13.75
N PRO A 441 -23.31 -7.49 14.30
CA PRO A 441 -23.78 -7.43 15.68
C PRO A 441 -22.67 -7.74 16.70
N ILE A 442 -21.52 -8.26 16.27
CA ILE A 442 -20.36 -8.52 17.13
C ILE A 442 -19.47 -7.27 17.17
N ASP A 443 -19.21 -6.79 18.38
CA ASP A 443 -18.37 -5.62 18.67
C ASP A 443 -16.95 -6.02 19.13
N ASP A 444 -16.49 -7.22 18.72
CA ASP A 444 -15.10 -7.64 18.83
C ASP A 444 -14.35 -7.23 17.57
N SER A 445 -13.24 -6.49 17.77
CA SER A 445 -12.36 -6.08 16.69
C SER A 445 -10.93 -6.07 17.21
N ILE A 446 -10.09 -6.93 16.65
CA ILE A 446 -8.72 -7.14 17.11
C ILE A 446 -7.78 -6.20 16.34
N ASN A 447 -6.81 -5.59 17.03
CA ASN A 447 -5.81 -4.75 16.37
C ASN A 447 -4.97 -5.60 15.40
N SER A 448 -4.69 -5.07 14.21
CA SER A 448 -3.91 -5.77 13.19
C SER A 448 -2.51 -6.21 13.64
N GLY A 449 -1.90 -5.55 14.62
CA GLY A 449 -0.60 -5.91 15.18
C GLY A 449 -0.66 -6.99 16.26
N GLU A 450 -1.83 -7.24 16.85
CA GLU A 450 -2.03 -8.18 17.97
C GLU A 450 -2.82 -9.42 17.57
N MET A 451 -3.23 -9.53 16.30
CA MET A 451 -4.20 -10.56 15.89
C MET A 451 -3.71 -12.00 16.10
N TYR A 452 -2.42 -12.25 15.92
CA TYR A 452 -1.85 -13.58 16.17
C TYR A 452 -1.76 -13.88 17.66
N ASP A 453 -1.30 -12.91 18.46
CA ASP A 453 -1.27 -13.04 19.92
C ASP A 453 -2.69 -13.23 20.49
N ALA A 454 -3.69 -12.58 19.93
CA ALA A 454 -5.08 -12.74 20.34
C ALA A 454 -5.59 -14.17 20.11
N ILE A 455 -5.26 -14.77 18.96
CA ILE A 455 -5.60 -16.16 18.65
C ILE A 455 -4.83 -17.11 19.60
N LEU A 456 -3.53 -16.88 19.80
CA LEU A 456 -2.65 -17.75 20.58
C LEU A 456 -2.90 -17.68 22.09
N ASN A 457 -3.19 -16.51 22.63
CA ASN A 457 -3.34 -16.28 24.06
C ASN A 457 -4.80 -16.24 24.51
N GLY A 458 -5.73 -16.11 23.56
CA GLY A 458 -7.16 -16.05 23.83
C GLY A 458 -7.63 -14.74 24.47
N LYS A 459 -6.85 -13.66 24.32
CA LYS A 459 -7.16 -12.31 24.85
C LYS A 459 -6.64 -11.22 23.93
N TYR A 460 -7.30 -10.07 23.87
CA TYR A 460 -6.82 -8.91 23.12
C TYR A 460 -7.15 -7.60 23.82
N ILE A 461 -6.49 -6.52 23.41
CA ILE A 461 -6.75 -5.17 23.90
C ILE A 461 -7.72 -4.48 22.95
N LYS A 462 -8.94 -4.22 23.41
CA LYS A 462 -9.90 -3.39 22.70
C LYS A 462 -9.49 -1.91 22.81
N GLN A 463 -9.99 -1.09 21.89
CA GLN A 463 -9.81 0.36 21.94
C GLN A 463 -10.08 0.92 23.34
N LYS A 464 -9.26 1.88 23.77
CA LYS A 464 -9.25 2.47 25.13
C LYS A 464 -8.71 1.53 26.24
N GLY A 465 -8.03 0.43 25.88
CA GLY A 465 -7.26 -0.37 26.83
C GLY A 465 -8.04 -1.49 27.54
N GLU A 466 -9.29 -1.74 27.17
CA GLU A 466 -10.09 -2.82 27.75
C GLU A 466 -9.57 -4.19 27.29
N ILE A 467 -9.16 -5.05 28.23
CA ILE A 467 -8.74 -6.42 27.93
C ILE A 467 -9.97 -7.31 27.82
N ARG A 468 -10.11 -8.04 26.71
CA ARG A 468 -11.22 -8.97 26.47
C ARG A 468 -10.73 -10.38 26.14
N ASP A 469 -11.41 -11.37 26.69
CA ASP A 469 -11.23 -12.76 26.30
C ASP A 469 -11.84 -13.03 24.91
N ILE A 470 -11.16 -13.86 24.13
CA ILE A 470 -11.57 -14.28 22.80
C ILE A 470 -11.13 -15.72 22.53
N ASN A 471 -11.95 -16.48 21.81
CA ASN A 471 -11.64 -17.87 21.46
C ASN A 471 -11.88 -18.09 19.96
N ILE A 472 -10.92 -17.70 19.13
CA ILE A 472 -11.03 -17.86 17.67
C ILE A 472 -10.87 -19.33 17.29
N GLN A 473 -11.83 -19.85 16.53
CA GLN A 473 -11.85 -21.23 16.03
C GLN A 473 -11.95 -21.30 14.50
N MET A 474 -12.27 -20.19 13.84
CA MET A 474 -12.25 -20.09 12.39
C MET A 474 -11.50 -18.84 11.93
N ILE A 475 -10.66 -18.99 10.90
CA ILE A 475 -10.07 -17.87 10.17
C ILE A 475 -10.58 -17.92 8.73
N TRP A 476 -11.25 -16.86 8.29
CA TRP A 476 -11.65 -16.68 6.90
C TRP A 476 -10.85 -15.55 6.26
N THR A 477 -9.90 -15.93 5.41
CA THR A 477 -9.13 -14.98 4.61
C THR A 477 -9.78 -14.70 3.27
N TRP A 478 -9.96 -13.41 3.00
CA TRP A 478 -10.54 -12.87 1.79
C TRP A 478 -9.95 -11.48 1.55
N PHE A 479 -9.67 -11.12 0.28
CA PHE A 479 -9.17 -9.81 -0.18
C PHE A 479 -7.83 -9.31 0.41
N SER A 480 -7.34 -9.94 1.47
CA SER A 480 -6.11 -9.60 2.19
C SER A 480 -5.31 -10.87 2.44
N HIS A 481 -3.99 -10.78 2.29
CA HIS A 481 -3.07 -11.86 2.60
C HIS A 481 -2.36 -11.54 3.92
N ASN A 482 -2.71 -12.25 4.99
CA ASN A 482 -2.32 -11.88 6.34
C ASN A 482 -0.96 -12.46 6.71
N LEU A 483 -0.70 -13.73 6.37
CA LEU A 483 0.56 -14.39 6.71
C LEU A 483 1.79 -13.76 6.04
N ASN A 484 1.65 -13.12 4.88
CA ASN A 484 2.79 -12.48 4.19
C ASN A 484 2.87 -10.94 4.34
N GLN A 485 1.79 -10.25 4.73
CA GLN A 485 1.77 -8.77 4.79
C GLN A 485 1.70 -8.20 6.21
N ARG A 486 1.58 -9.04 7.24
CA ARG A 486 1.45 -8.59 8.64
C ARG A 486 2.70 -8.94 9.43
N ALA A 487 2.95 -8.17 10.48
CA ALA A 487 4.03 -8.46 11.41
C ALA A 487 3.80 -9.81 12.10
N GLY A 488 4.87 -10.49 12.49
CA GLY A 488 4.78 -11.76 13.23
C GLY A 488 4.35 -12.95 12.38
N SER A 489 4.69 -13.01 11.08
CA SER A 489 4.32 -14.14 10.19
C SER A 489 4.61 -15.52 10.77
N SER A 490 5.72 -15.69 11.51
CA SER A 490 6.06 -16.94 12.18
C SER A 490 5.05 -17.30 13.27
N GLN A 491 4.65 -16.33 14.11
CA GLN A 491 3.56 -16.52 15.09
C GLN A 491 2.21 -16.74 14.38
N GLY A 492 2.04 -16.14 13.21
CA GLY A 492 0.87 -16.37 12.36
C GLY A 492 0.71 -17.82 11.94
N ILE A 493 1.81 -18.53 11.66
CA ILE A 493 1.77 -19.97 11.37
C ILE A 493 1.18 -20.73 12.57
N ASP A 494 1.65 -20.44 13.77
CA ASP A 494 1.17 -21.09 14.99
C ASP A 494 -0.31 -20.76 15.23
N ALA A 495 -0.71 -19.50 15.02
CA ALA A 495 -2.10 -19.07 15.12
C ALA A 495 -3.01 -19.80 14.12
N TYR A 496 -2.56 -19.96 12.86
CA TYR A 496 -3.28 -20.70 11.84
C TYR A 496 -3.37 -22.18 12.17
N ARG A 497 -2.38 -22.78 12.84
CA ARG A 497 -2.42 -24.18 13.31
C ARG A 497 -3.27 -24.37 14.56
N LYS A 498 -3.50 -23.32 15.34
CA LYS A 498 -4.29 -23.40 16.57
C LYS A 498 -5.79 -23.59 16.32
N VAL A 499 -6.35 -22.89 15.33
CA VAL A 499 -7.81 -22.83 15.08
C VAL A 499 -8.37 -24.10 14.43
N GLU A 500 -9.64 -24.40 14.60
CA GLU A 500 -10.27 -25.59 14.00
C GLU A 500 -10.41 -25.52 12.49
N PHE A 501 -10.70 -24.35 11.92
CA PHE A 501 -10.96 -24.25 10.48
C PHE A 501 -10.37 -23.00 9.84
N VAL A 502 -9.66 -23.16 8.72
CA VAL A 502 -9.09 -22.05 7.96
C VAL A 502 -9.56 -22.10 6.51
N VAL A 503 -10.07 -20.98 6.03
CA VAL A 503 -10.57 -20.82 4.65
C VAL A 503 -9.81 -19.70 3.96
N ALA A 504 -9.41 -19.95 2.72
CA ALA A 504 -8.76 -18.94 1.87
C ALA A 504 -9.46 -18.82 0.52
N GLN A 505 -9.99 -17.64 0.24
CA GLN A 505 -10.46 -17.24 -1.09
C GLN A 505 -9.33 -16.54 -1.82
N ASN A 506 -8.87 -17.09 -2.94
CA ASN A 506 -7.67 -16.58 -3.58
C ASN A 506 -7.55 -16.89 -5.07
N MET A 507 -6.73 -16.09 -5.73
CA MET A 507 -6.37 -16.30 -7.13
C MET A 507 -5.19 -17.29 -7.28
N PHE A 508 -4.36 -17.40 -6.24
CA PHE A 508 -3.12 -18.18 -6.20
C PHE A 508 -2.97 -18.88 -4.86
N LEU A 509 -2.14 -19.91 -4.82
CA LEU A 509 -1.78 -20.60 -3.58
C LEU A 509 -0.80 -19.76 -2.74
N THR A 510 -1.30 -18.64 -2.17
CA THR A 510 -0.52 -17.75 -1.30
C THR A 510 -0.24 -18.38 0.06
N ALA A 511 0.58 -17.72 0.91
CA ALA A 511 0.85 -18.18 2.26
C ALA A 511 -0.44 -18.50 3.06
N ASP A 512 -1.45 -17.62 3.07
CA ASP A 512 -2.72 -17.92 3.75
C ASP A 512 -3.42 -19.17 3.20
N ALA A 513 -3.37 -19.38 1.88
CA ALA A 513 -3.97 -20.56 1.24
C ALA A 513 -3.17 -21.85 1.54
N GLN A 514 -1.84 -21.78 1.62
CA GLN A 514 -1.00 -22.92 2.00
C GLN A 514 -1.26 -23.41 3.43
N TYR A 515 -1.65 -22.50 4.32
CA TYR A 515 -2.02 -22.80 5.71
C TYR A 515 -3.53 -22.93 5.92
N ALA A 516 -4.33 -23.00 4.84
CA ALA A 516 -5.76 -23.23 4.91
C ALA A 516 -6.12 -24.73 4.95
N ASP A 517 -7.36 -25.04 5.30
CA ASP A 517 -7.95 -26.37 5.10
C ASP A 517 -8.79 -26.42 3.83
N LEU A 518 -9.43 -25.30 3.47
CA LEU A 518 -10.26 -25.15 2.29
C LEU A 518 -9.79 -23.92 1.48
N VAL A 519 -9.48 -24.13 0.21
CA VAL A 519 -9.04 -23.09 -0.73
C VAL A 519 -10.06 -22.98 -1.84
N LEU A 520 -10.57 -21.77 -2.06
CA LEU A 520 -11.62 -21.46 -3.03
C LEU A 520 -11.04 -20.55 -4.13
N PRO A 521 -11.07 -20.99 -5.41
CA PRO A 521 -10.54 -20.20 -6.52
C PRO A 521 -11.49 -19.04 -6.84
N VAL A 522 -10.96 -17.80 -6.86
CA VAL A 522 -11.76 -16.60 -7.17
C VAL A 522 -11.37 -15.95 -8.49
N THR A 523 -12.36 -15.39 -9.19
CA THR A 523 -12.17 -14.61 -10.42
C THR A 523 -11.37 -13.34 -10.16
N SER A 524 -10.49 -12.97 -11.08
CA SER A 524 -9.95 -11.61 -11.18
C SER A 524 -11.00 -10.60 -11.66
N GLU A 525 -10.69 -9.31 -11.58
CA GLU A 525 -11.55 -8.27 -12.17
C GLU A 525 -11.69 -8.39 -13.69
N TRP A 526 -10.75 -9.03 -14.39
CA TRP A 526 -10.82 -9.23 -15.85
C TRP A 526 -11.80 -10.34 -16.26
N GLU A 527 -12.18 -11.19 -15.31
CA GLU A 527 -13.09 -12.32 -15.51
C GLU A 527 -14.55 -11.96 -15.15
N ARG A 528 -14.77 -10.79 -14.53
CA ARG A 528 -16.10 -10.30 -14.14
C ARG A 528 -16.74 -9.50 -15.28
N LEU A 529 -18.08 -9.48 -15.33
CA LEU A 529 -18.86 -8.81 -16.38
C LEU A 529 -18.46 -7.35 -16.62
N GLY A 530 -18.03 -6.66 -15.57
CA GLY A 530 -17.52 -5.30 -15.62
C GLY A 530 -17.65 -4.61 -14.28
N GLY A 531 -17.27 -3.33 -14.23
CA GLY A 531 -17.39 -2.54 -13.03
C GLY A 531 -16.81 -1.14 -13.19
N LEU A 532 -16.76 -0.43 -12.07
CA LEU A 532 -16.28 0.93 -11.98
C LEU A 532 -15.10 1.00 -11.01
N LEU A 533 -14.00 1.59 -11.46
CA LEU A 533 -12.83 1.91 -10.65
C LEU A 533 -12.70 3.42 -10.51
N THR A 534 -12.21 3.88 -9.37
CA THR A 534 -11.88 5.29 -9.13
C THR A 534 -10.42 5.37 -8.70
N GLY A 535 -9.60 6.10 -9.46
CA GLY A 535 -8.16 6.26 -9.20
C GLY A 535 -7.74 7.63 -8.74
N ASN A 536 -8.52 8.64 -9.07
CA ASN A 536 -8.36 10.01 -8.60
C ASN A 536 -9.75 10.61 -8.38
N ARG A 537 -9.82 11.80 -7.79
CA ARG A 537 -11.10 12.43 -7.40
C ARG A 537 -12.03 12.81 -8.56
N GLU A 538 -11.54 12.86 -9.79
CA GLU A 538 -12.27 13.43 -10.94
C GLU A 538 -12.55 12.40 -12.05
N ILE A 539 -12.06 11.17 -11.91
CA ILE A 539 -12.27 10.11 -12.91
C ILE A 539 -13.11 8.95 -12.38
N LEU A 540 -13.82 8.33 -13.32
CA LEU A 540 -14.43 7.04 -13.15
C LEU A 540 -14.04 6.16 -14.35
N ILE A 541 -13.41 5.02 -14.08
CA ILE A 541 -12.96 4.07 -15.09
C ILE A 541 -13.98 2.95 -15.18
N HIS A 542 -14.66 2.85 -16.32
CA HIS A 542 -15.53 1.73 -16.63
C HIS A 542 -14.72 0.62 -17.34
N TYR A 543 -14.60 -0.54 -16.71
CA TYR A 543 -14.00 -1.73 -17.31
C TYR A 543 -15.08 -2.75 -17.65
N ARG A 544 -14.78 -3.59 -18.64
CA ARG A 544 -15.62 -4.69 -19.08
C ARG A 544 -14.87 -6.01 -18.91
N GLN A 545 -15.62 -7.10 -18.95
CA GLN A 545 -15.05 -8.43 -19.01
C GLN A 545 -14.05 -8.54 -20.16
N ILE A 546 -12.85 -9.03 -19.85
CA ILE A 546 -11.77 -9.22 -20.82
C ILE A 546 -11.75 -10.68 -21.29
N VAL A 547 -12.00 -11.61 -20.36
CA VAL A 547 -12.04 -13.06 -20.60
C VAL A 547 -13.12 -13.69 -19.74
N GLU A 548 -13.60 -14.87 -20.13
CA GLU A 548 -14.49 -15.66 -19.26
C GLU A 548 -13.77 -16.13 -17.99
N PRO A 549 -14.51 -16.40 -16.88
CA PRO A 549 -13.96 -17.04 -15.70
C PRO A 549 -13.08 -18.23 -16.06
N GLN A 550 -11.85 -18.22 -15.55
CA GLN A 550 -10.88 -19.25 -15.87
C GLN A 550 -11.15 -20.49 -14.99
N TYR A 551 -11.20 -21.66 -15.61
CA TYR A 551 -11.42 -22.94 -14.93
C TYR A 551 -12.74 -22.96 -14.15
N GLU A 552 -12.72 -23.33 -12.87
CA GLU A 552 -13.89 -23.30 -11.99
C GLU A 552 -13.89 -22.09 -11.04
N ALA A 553 -13.11 -21.04 -11.31
CA ALA A 553 -13.09 -19.86 -10.46
C ALA A 553 -14.46 -19.16 -10.44
N LYS A 554 -14.91 -18.71 -9.26
CA LYS A 554 -16.16 -17.95 -9.09
C LYS A 554 -15.89 -16.53 -8.59
N SER A 555 -16.84 -15.64 -8.81
CA SER A 555 -16.80 -14.31 -8.21
C SER A 555 -16.88 -14.41 -6.69
N ASP A 556 -16.23 -13.47 -6.00
CA ASP A 556 -16.41 -13.29 -4.56
C ASP A 556 -17.83 -12.81 -4.22
N LEU A 557 -18.54 -12.21 -5.19
CA LEU A 557 -19.90 -11.65 -5.07
C LEU A 557 -21.00 -12.71 -5.12
#